data_AF-A0A2V5L897-F1
#
_entry.id   AF-A0A2V5L897-F1
#
_cell.length_a   1.000
_cell.length_b   1.000
_cell.length_c   1.000
_cell.angle_alpha   90.00
_cell.angle_beta   90.00
_cell.angle_gamma   90.00
#
_symmetry.space_group_name_H-M   'P 1'
#
loop_
_entity.id
_entity.type
_entity.pdbx_description
1 polymer ?
#
loop_
_entity_poly.entity_id
_entity_poly.type
_entity_poly.pdbx_seq_one_letter_code
_entity_poly.pdbx_strand_id
1 'polypeptide(L)'
;MKIGRLAMVAVVVMAMVGFPIAGAAATTADNSAIAAKYQSMGGAAGPLGAGITPLRCGLVHGGCYRAYRKGSIYWSGATGAHITHGGIAGRWATFTWERGFLGYPATDENCTLISAGCVQKFQGGYIYWQHSTGAHTIHGGIGTKWVQMGYERNPLGFPVSEESCSGVPRGCVQQFLGGSISWRSGAGVSVNPNSRSVGVVVNKRHPNSPVNQTPPDLIQIGSQLMRREAANQMAQLIRGASVTGVPVSTVSGFRSYASQASLYNYYVSLYGRAVADTISARPGFSEHQTGLVLDIGNPNGACGLQTCFAGTPAGQFAAANAWRYGFVIRYPQGYDSITGYTNEPWHLRYIGVRAATDMYNRGYRTLEQYFGLSAAPNY
;
A
#
# COMPACT_ATOMS: atom_id res chain seq x y z
N MET A 1 -5.51 -27.75 -101.01
CA MET A 1 -6.91 -28.21 -101.05
C MET A 1 -7.57 -27.81 -99.74
N LYS A 2 -8.62 -26.97 -99.81
CA LYS A 2 -9.34 -26.37 -98.67
C LYS A 2 -10.03 -27.44 -97.83
N ILE A 3 -10.20 -27.22 -96.52
CA ILE A 3 -11.45 -27.32 -95.75
C ILE A 3 -11.23 -26.54 -94.44
N GLY A 4 -12.07 -25.55 -94.17
CA GLY A 4 -12.14 -24.85 -92.88
C GLY A 4 -13.20 -25.45 -91.97
N ARG A 5 -13.22 -25.02 -90.69
CA ARG A 5 -14.42 -25.06 -89.83
C ARG A 5 -14.27 -24.17 -88.58
N LEU A 6 -15.25 -23.27 -88.46
CA LEU A 6 -15.99 -22.75 -87.31
C LEU A 6 -15.28 -22.45 -85.97
N ALA A 7 -15.29 -21.17 -85.61
CA ALA A 7 -15.14 -20.67 -84.25
C ALA A 7 -16.45 -20.84 -83.46
N MET A 8 -16.36 -21.38 -82.24
CA MET A 8 -17.46 -21.46 -81.28
C MET A 8 -17.10 -20.59 -80.08
N VAL A 9 -17.91 -19.58 -79.80
CA VAL A 9 -17.80 -18.68 -78.65
C VAL A 9 -18.41 -19.38 -77.43
N ALA A 10 -17.60 -19.65 -76.40
CA ALA A 10 -18.07 -20.15 -75.11
C ALA A 10 -18.22 -18.99 -74.11
N VAL A 11 -19.45 -18.72 -73.71
CA VAL A 11 -19.79 -17.82 -72.60
C VAL A 11 -19.54 -18.57 -71.28
N VAL A 12 -18.56 -18.12 -70.49
CA VAL A 12 -18.35 -18.63 -69.13
C VAL A 12 -19.04 -17.68 -68.15
N VAL A 13 -20.10 -18.17 -67.51
CA VAL A 13 -20.80 -17.51 -66.41
C VAL A 13 -19.92 -17.58 -65.16
N MET A 14 -19.56 -16.41 -64.62
CA MET A 14 -18.74 -16.26 -63.42
C MET A 14 -19.62 -16.50 -62.19
N ALA A 15 -19.47 -17.67 -61.54
CA ALA A 15 -20.11 -17.93 -60.25
C ALA A 15 -19.41 -17.14 -59.15
N MET A 16 -20.09 -16.14 -58.59
CA MET A 16 -19.65 -15.47 -57.36
C MET A 16 -19.79 -16.44 -56.18
N VAL A 17 -18.67 -16.98 -55.70
CA VAL A 17 -18.62 -17.72 -54.45
C VAL A 17 -18.57 -16.68 -53.33
N GLY A 18 -19.68 -16.50 -52.63
CA GLY A 18 -19.74 -15.67 -51.43
C GLY A 18 -18.84 -16.29 -50.35
N PHE A 19 -17.79 -15.57 -49.94
CA PHE A 19 -17.05 -15.91 -48.74
C PHE A 19 -17.97 -15.66 -47.53
N PRO A 20 -18.24 -16.67 -46.69
CA PRO A 20 -18.94 -16.42 -45.44
C PRO A 20 -18.04 -15.55 -44.55
N ILE A 21 -18.57 -14.42 -44.13
CA ILE A 21 -17.98 -13.58 -43.09
C ILE A 21 -18.05 -14.41 -41.81
N ALA A 22 -16.94 -14.98 -41.38
CA ALA A 22 -16.86 -15.74 -40.15
C ALA A 22 -17.06 -14.79 -38.95
N GLY A 23 -18.29 -14.71 -38.44
CA GLY A 23 -18.52 -14.37 -37.05
C GLY A 23 -17.99 -15.50 -36.19
N ALA A 24 -17.01 -15.22 -35.34
CA ALA A 24 -16.45 -16.21 -34.42
C ALA A 24 -17.56 -16.78 -33.53
N ALA A 25 -17.90 -18.05 -33.74
CA ALA A 25 -18.78 -18.80 -32.86
C ALA A 25 -18.07 -19.02 -31.51
N ALA A 26 -18.76 -18.72 -30.41
CA ALA A 26 -18.36 -19.10 -29.06
C ALA A 26 -17.92 -20.57 -29.03
N THR A 27 -16.74 -20.87 -28.47
CA THR A 27 -16.30 -22.26 -28.40
C THR A 27 -17.01 -22.97 -27.25
N THR A 28 -17.20 -24.29 -27.36
CA THR A 28 -17.84 -25.12 -26.33
C THR A 28 -17.14 -25.07 -24.95
N ALA A 29 -15.86 -24.66 -24.91
CA ALA A 29 -15.09 -24.46 -23.69
C ALA A 29 -15.55 -23.24 -22.86
N ASP A 30 -16.08 -22.19 -23.52
CA ASP A 30 -16.43 -20.93 -22.87
C ASP A 30 -17.77 -21.04 -22.14
N ASN A 31 -18.73 -21.72 -22.79
CA ASN A 31 -20.01 -22.09 -22.20
C ASN A 31 -19.81 -23.00 -20.99
N SER A 32 -18.88 -23.96 -21.08
CA SER A 32 -18.64 -24.92 -20.01
C SER A 32 -17.96 -24.26 -18.80
N ALA A 33 -17.00 -23.35 -18.99
CA ALA A 33 -16.30 -22.69 -17.89
C ALA A 33 -17.22 -21.76 -17.08
N ILE A 34 -18.01 -20.90 -17.74
CA ILE A 34 -18.95 -20.02 -17.04
C ILE A 34 -20.07 -20.83 -16.37
N ALA A 35 -20.62 -21.84 -17.05
CA ALA A 35 -21.63 -22.69 -16.46
C ALA A 35 -21.08 -23.50 -15.27
N ALA A 36 -19.89 -24.10 -15.40
CA ALA A 36 -19.25 -24.86 -14.33
C ALA A 36 -18.98 -23.98 -13.11
N LYS A 37 -18.47 -22.76 -13.31
CA LYS A 37 -18.26 -21.78 -12.24
C LYS A 37 -19.58 -21.43 -11.53
N TYR A 38 -20.63 -21.17 -12.30
CA TYR A 38 -21.94 -20.88 -11.74
C TYR A 38 -22.50 -22.05 -10.92
N GLN A 39 -22.37 -23.29 -11.42
CA GLN A 39 -22.81 -24.48 -10.70
C GLN A 39 -21.98 -24.75 -9.45
N SER A 40 -20.66 -24.54 -9.49
CA SER A 40 -19.81 -24.71 -8.30
C SER A 40 -20.14 -23.72 -7.17
N MET A 41 -20.81 -22.62 -7.50
CA MET A 41 -21.32 -21.64 -6.54
C MET A 41 -22.78 -21.89 -6.12
N GLY A 42 -23.38 -23.03 -6.48
CA GLY A 42 -24.75 -23.39 -6.11
C GLY A 42 -25.83 -22.89 -7.08
N GLY A 43 -25.44 -22.45 -8.28
CA GLY A 43 -26.37 -22.08 -9.34
C GLY A 43 -27.39 -21.01 -8.90
N ALA A 44 -28.67 -21.25 -9.16
CA ALA A 44 -29.73 -20.26 -8.93
C ALA A 44 -30.02 -19.99 -7.44
N ALA A 45 -29.68 -20.94 -6.57
CA ALA A 45 -29.74 -20.78 -5.11
C ALA A 45 -28.45 -20.14 -4.54
N GLY A 46 -27.41 -20.02 -5.37
CA GLY A 46 -26.13 -19.45 -5.03
C GLY A 46 -26.12 -17.92 -4.92
N PRO A 47 -24.95 -17.33 -4.62
CA PRO A 47 -24.81 -15.90 -4.32
C PRO A 47 -25.17 -15.00 -5.51
N LEU A 48 -25.03 -15.48 -6.75
CA LEU A 48 -25.37 -14.73 -7.96
C LEU A 48 -26.87 -14.74 -8.30
N GLY A 49 -27.63 -15.72 -7.81
CA GLY A 49 -29.02 -15.96 -8.21
C GLY A 49 -29.17 -16.34 -9.69
N ALA A 50 -30.41 -16.38 -10.18
CA ALA A 50 -30.70 -16.81 -11.55
C ALA A 50 -30.02 -15.92 -12.62
N GLY A 51 -29.65 -16.55 -13.73
CA GLY A 51 -29.14 -15.86 -14.92
C GLY A 51 -30.21 -14.96 -15.54
N ILE A 52 -29.83 -13.73 -15.89
CA ILE A 52 -30.74 -12.73 -16.48
C ILE A 52 -30.48 -12.52 -17.97
N THR A 53 -29.28 -12.86 -18.46
CA THR A 53 -28.97 -12.85 -19.89
C THR A 53 -28.65 -14.25 -20.39
N PRO A 54 -28.81 -14.51 -21.70
CA PRO A 54 -28.05 -15.53 -22.39
C PRO A 54 -26.55 -15.29 -22.19
N LEU A 55 -25.75 -16.35 -22.38
CA LEU A 55 -24.32 -16.20 -22.51
C LEU A 55 -24.00 -15.34 -23.73
N ARG A 56 -23.07 -14.40 -23.58
CA ARG A 56 -22.60 -13.52 -24.66
C ARG A 56 -21.10 -13.71 -24.83
N CYS A 57 -20.68 -13.96 -26.05
CA CYS A 57 -19.28 -14.16 -26.42
C CYS A 57 -18.88 -13.21 -27.55
N GLY A 58 -17.59 -13.15 -27.85
CA GLY A 58 -17.04 -12.14 -28.77
C GLY A 58 -16.75 -10.81 -28.09
N LEU A 59 -16.55 -10.82 -26.77
CA LEU A 59 -15.98 -9.69 -26.06
C LEU A 59 -14.51 -9.47 -26.51
N VAL A 60 -13.91 -8.37 -26.07
CA VAL A 60 -12.52 -8.01 -26.40
C VAL A 60 -11.56 -9.18 -26.10
N HIS A 61 -10.63 -9.47 -27.01
CA HIS A 61 -9.73 -10.64 -26.91
C HIS A 61 -10.44 -12.00 -26.77
N GLY A 62 -11.66 -12.13 -27.30
CA GLY A 62 -12.37 -13.40 -27.41
C GLY A 62 -13.08 -13.86 -26.13
N GLY A 63 -13.28 -12.98 -25.15
CA GLY A 63 -13.94 -13.37 -23.91
C GLY A 63 -15.45 -13.56 -24.04
N CYS A 64 -16.02 -14.09 -22.97
CA CYS A 64 -17.45 -14.31 -22.81
C CYS A 64 -17.93 -13.80 -21.45
N TYR A 65 -19.21 -13.50 -21.33
CA TYR A 65 -19.82 -13.20 -20.05
C TYR A 65 -21.28 -13.61 -19.98
N ARG A 66 -21.76 -13.79 -18.76
CA ARG A 66 -23.17 -13.92 -18.45
C ARG A 66 -23.52 -13.10 -17.23
N ALA A 67 -24.62 -12.35 -17.31
CA ALA A 67 -25.16 -11.62 -16.19
C ALA A 67 -26.18 -12.46 -15.41
N TYR A 68 -26.18 -12.27 -14.09
CA TYR A 68 -27.05 -12.89 -13.10
C TYR A 68 -27.67 -11.79 -12.23
N ARG A 69 -28.69 -12.14 -11.44
CA ARG A 69 -29.43 -11.15 -10.63
C ARG A 69 -28.53 -10.30 -9.73
N LYS A 70 -27.45 -10.87 -9.18
CA LYS A 70 -26.58 -10.20 -8.19
C LYS A 70 -25.15 -10.02 -8.65
N GLY A 71 -24.86 -10.19 -9.94
CA GLY A 71 -23.51 -10.04 -10.48
C GLY A 71 -23.33 -10.69 -11.83
N SER A 72 -22.09 -10.92 -12.23
CA SER A 72 -21.76 -11.47 -13.53
C SER A 72 -20.57 -12.41 -13.43
N ILE A 73 -20.50 -13.38 -14.34
CA ILE A 73 -19.31 -14.19 -14.54
C ILE A 73 -18.74 -13.80 -15.89
N TYR A 74 -17.46 -13.45 -15.91
CA TYR A 74 -16.67 -13.20 -17.12
C TYR A 74 -15.64 -14.29 -17.29
N TRP A 75 -15.38 -14.65 -18.53
CA TRP A 75 -14.33 -15.58 -18.91
C TRP A 75 -13.45 -14.95 -19.99
N SER A 76 -12.14 -15.18 -19.88
CA SER A 76 -11.18 -14.95 -20.96
C SER A 76 -10.21 -16.12 -21.03
N GLY A 77 -9.60 -16.34 -22.19
CA GLY A 77 -8.56 -17.38 -22.33
C GLY A 77 -7.35 -17.17 -21.41
N ALA A 78 -7.09 -15.93 -21.00
CA ALA A 78 -5.96 -15.58 -20.14
C ALA A 78 -6.23 -15.77 -18.64
N THR A 79 -7.49 -15.59 -18.19
CA THR A 79 -7.83 -15.59 -16.76
C THR A 79 -8.79 -16.69 -16.35
N GLY A 80 -9.52 -17.30 -17.27
CA GLY A 80 -10.59 -18.24 -16.91
C GLY A 80 -11.85 -17.54 -16.40
N ALA A 81 -12.78 -18.30 -15.82
CA ALA A 81 -14.10 -17.82 -15.41
C ALA A 81 -14.10 -17.27 -13.98
N HIS A 82 -14.44 -15.99 -13.83
CA HIS A 82 -14.45 -15.27 -12.57
C HIS A 82 -15.72 -14.48 -12.34
N ILE A 83 -16.18 -14.51 -11.10
CA ILE A 83 -17.33 -13.75 -10.62
C ILE A 83 -16.92 -12.30 -10.30
N THR A 84 -17.76 -11.34 -10.66
CA THR A 84 -17.67 -9.95 -10.18
C THR A 84 -19.08 -9.42 -9.86
N HIS A 85 -19.23 -8.72 -8.74
CA HIS A 85 -20.50 -8.24 -8.22
C HIS A 85 -20.39 -6.96 -7.38
N GLY A 86 -21.53 -6.45 -6.92
CA GLY A 86 -21.62 -5.36 -5.94
C GLY A 86 -20.82 -4.11 -6.30
N GLY A 87 -20.18 -3.51 -5.29
CA GLY A 87 -19.42 -2.26 -5.45
C GLY A 87 -18.20 -2.40 -6.37
N ILE A 88 -17.56 -3.58 -6.39
CA ILE A 88 -16.41 -3.84 -7.27
C ILE A 88 -16.86 -3.87 -8.73
N ALA A 89 -17.89 -4.65 -9.08
CA ALA A 89 -18.43 -4.65 -10.44
C ALA A 89 -18.97 -3.28 -10.86
N GLY A 90 -19.63 -2.57 -9.93
CA GLY A 90 -20.11 -1.20 -10.16
C GLY A 90 -18.98 -0.24 -10.49
N ARG A 91 -17.84 -0.31 -9.78
CA ARG A 91 -16.66 0.51 -10.08
C ARG A 91 -16.02 0.11 -11.41
N TRP A 92 -15.83 -1.19 -11.65
CA TRP A 92 -15.25 -1.69 -12.89
C TRP A 92 -16.06 -1.25 -14.12
N ALA A 93 -17.39 -1.21 -14.02
CA ALA A 93 -18.28 -0.68 -15.05
C ALA A 93 -17.98 0.78 -15.43
N THR A 94 -17.59 1.63 -14.47
CA THR A 94 -17.22 3.04 -14.75
C THR A 94 -15.96 3.17 -15.60
N PHE A 95 -15.16 2.11 -15.67
CA PHE A 95 -13.98 2.01 -16.54
C PHE A 95 -14.24 1.13 -17.76
N THR A 96 -15.48 1.09 -18.26
CA THR A 96 -15.86 0.37 -19.49
C THR A 96 -15.57 -1.14 -19.47
N TRP A 97 -15.64 -1.76 -18.28
CA TRP A 97 -15.51 -3.21 -18.07
C TRP A 97 -14.21 -3.78 -18.66
N GLU A 98 -14.29 -4.90 -19.39
CA GLU A 98 -13.15 -5.60 -19.97
C GLU A 98 -12.47 -4.82 -21.09
N ARG A 99 -13.13 -3.78 -21.61
CA ARG A 99 -12.58 -2.88 -22.62
C ARG A 99 -11.69 -1.79 -22.02
N GLY A 100 -11.80 -1.58 -20.70
CA GLY A 100 -10.99 -0.62 -19.96
C GLY A 100 -9.59 -1.10 -19.66
N PHE A 101 -8.80 -0.22 -19.06
CA PHE A 101 -7.40 -0.50 -18.71
C PHE A 101 -7.24 -1.66 -17.69
N LEU A 102 -8.28 -1.97 -16.92
CA LEU A 102 -8.26 -3.10 -15.97
C LEU A 102 -8.39 -4.46 -16.68
N GLY A 103 -9.03 -4.53 -17.85
CA GLY A 103 -9.31 -5.77 -18.54
C GLY A 103 -10.23 -6.71 -17.75
N TYR A 104 -10.09 -8.02 -17.98
CA TYR A 104 -10.89 -9.05 -17.34
C TYR A 104 -10.55 -9.24 -15.86
N PRO A 105 -11.52 -9.70 -15.04
CA PRO A 105 -11.21 -10.23 -13.72
C PRO A 105 -10.23 -11.40 -13.82
N ALA A 106 -9.25 -11.42 -12.92
CA ALA A 106 -8.20 -12.44 -12.82
C ALA A 106 -8.31 -13.30 -11.55
N THR A 107 -9.18 -12.91 -10.62
CA THR A 107 -9.58 -13.69 -9.45
C THR A 107 -11.06 -13.50 -9.22
N ASP A 108 -11.64 -14.35 -8.37
CA ASP A 108 -12.90 -13.99 -7.71
C ASP A 108 -12.65 -12.88 -6.67
N GLU A 109 -13.72 -12.30 -6.15
CA GLU A 109 -13.64 -11.35 -5.04
C GLU A 109 -13.21 -12.06 -3.73
N ASN A 110 -12.24 -11.48 -3.02
CA ASN A 110 -11.84 -11.89 -1.69
C ASN A 110 -12.30 -10.84 -0.66
N CYS A 111 -13.33 -11.18 0.12
CA CYS A 111 -13.91 -10.33 1.16
C CYS A 111 -13.44 -10.67 2.59
N THR A 112 -12.24 -11.22 2.74
CA THR A 112 -11.63 -11.55 4.05
C THR A 112 -10.60 -10.51 4.52
N LEU A 113 -10.57 -9.34 3.89
CA LEU A 113 -9.63 -8.29 4.26
C LEU A 113 -9.99 -7.68 5.61
N ILE A 114 -9.03 -6.93 6.18
CA ILE A 114 -9.27 -6.13 7.39
C ILE A 114 -10.45 -5.17 7.16
N SER A 115 -11.12 -4.77 8.24
CA SER A 115 -12.26 -3.84 8.16
C SER A 115 -13.40 -4.32 7.25
N ALA A 116 -13.58 -5.64 7.12
CA ALA A 116 -14.55 -6.27 6.22
C ALA A 116 -14.43 -5.81 4.76
N GLY A 117 -13.20 -5.50 4.32
CA GLY A 117 -12.93 -5.10 2.94
C GLY A 117 -12.95 -6.28 1.97
N CYS A 118 -13.20 -5.95 0.70
CA CYS A 118 -13.12 -6.85 -0.43
C CYS A 118 -12.05 -6.38 -1.41
N VAL A 119 -11.43 -7.32 -2.11
CA VAL A 119 -10.56 -7.03 -3.26
C VAL A 119 -10.85 -7.99 -4.39
N GLN A 120 -10.74 -7.50 -5.61
CA GLN A 120 -10.64 -8.34 -6.80
C GLN A 120 -9.42 -7.92 -7.62
N LYS A 121 -8.65 -8.91 -8.06
CA LYS A 121 -7.59 -8.69 -9.04
C LYS A 121 -8.18 -8.75 -10.44
N PHE A 122 -7.76 -7.81 -11.27
CA PHE A 122 -8.01 -7.74 -12.70
C PHE A 122 -6.67 -7.86 -13.44
N GLN A 123 -6.71 -8.03 -14.75
CA GLN A 123 -5.48 -8.12 -15.56
C GLN A 123 -4.58 -6.88 -15.40
N GLY A 124 -5.18 -5.69 -15.35
CA GLY A 124 -4.48 -4.41 -15.30
C GLY A 124 -4.34 -3.79 -13.89
N GLY A 125 -4.79 -4.46 -12.83
CA GLY A 125 -4.73 -3.89 -11.48
C GLY A 125 -5.66 -4.57 -10.50
N TYR A 126 -6.08 -3.85 -9.47
CA TYR A 126 -7.00 -4.31 -8.45
C TYR A 126 -8.15 -3.33 -8.30
N ILE A 127 -9.28 -3.82 -7.82
CA ILE A 127 -10.31 -2.96 -7.21
C ILE A 127 -10.46 -3.39 -5.76
N TYR A 128 -10.27 -2.43 -4.86
CA TYR A 128 -10.51 -2.58 -3.43
C TYR A 128 -11.82 -1.92 -3.08
N TRP A 129 -12.63 -2.57 -2.25
CA TRP A 129 -13.86 -2.03 -1.70
C TRP A 129 -13.86 -2.16 -0.18
N GLN A 130 -14.33 -1.13 0.51
CA GLN A 130 -14.76 -1.24 1.91
C GLN A 130 -15.96 -0.32 2.15
N HIS A 131 -16.73 -0.61 3.20
CA HIS A 131 -17.95 0.15 3.48
C HIS A 131 -17.70 1.67 3.62
N SER A 132 -16.61 2.07 4.27
CA SER A 132 -16.32 3.48 4.57
C SER A 132 -15.78 4.30 3.39
N THR A 133 -15.23 3.66 2.35
CA THR A 133 -14.60 4.38 1.22
C THR A 133 -15.18 4.01 -0.13
N GLY A 134 -15.98 2.95 -0.22
CA GLY A 134 -16.46 2.44 -1.49
C GLY A 134 -15.36 1.72 -2.28
N ALA A 135 -15.60 1.50 -3.57
CA ALA A 135 -14.68 0.80 -4.45
C ALA A 135 -13.74 1.77 -5.17
N HIS A 136 -12.44 1.44 -5.20
CA HIS A 136 -11.40 2.21 -5.88
C HIS A 136 -10.36 1.31 -6.53
N THR A 137 -9.80 1.76 -7.65
CA THR A 137 -8.78 1.01 -8.38
C THR A 137 -7.40 1.20 -7.77
N ILE A 138 -6.54 0.19 -7.89
CA ILE A 138 -5.11 0.28 -7.58
C ILE A 138 -4.36 -0.28 -8.79
N HIS A 139 -3.55 0.54 -9.45
CA HIS A 139 -2.81 0.14 -10.65
C HIS A 139 -1.50 0.95 -10.81
N GLY A 140 -0.73 0.65 -11.85
CA GLY A 140 0.45 1.42 -12.23
C GLY A 140 1.56 1.47 -11.17
N GLY A 141 2.40 2.51 -11.26
CA GLY A 141 3.56 2.70 -10.37
C GLY A 141 3.17 2.98 -8.92
N ILE A 142 2.09 3.73 -8.70
CA ILE A 142 1.54 3.99 -7.37
C ILE A 142 1.05 2.69 -6.73
N GLY A 143 0.23 1.93 -7.46
CA GLY A 143 -0.28 0.65 -6.96
C GLY A 143 0.84 -0.35 -6.71
N THR A 144 1.88 -0.38 -7.55
CA THR A 144 3.07 -1.22 -7.34
C THR A 144 3.74 -0.91 -6.00
N LYS A 145 3.96 0.37 -5.66
CA LYS A 145 4.54 0.73 -4.35
C LYS A 145 3.61 0.37 -3.20
N TRP A 146 2.31 0.62 -3.31
CA TRP A 146 1.34 0.28 -2.26
C TRP A 146 1.28 -1.23 -1.98
N VAL A 147 1.28 -2.05 -3.02
CA VAL A 147 1.35 -3.51 -2.95
C VAL A 147 2.64 -3.96 -2.27
N GLN A 148 3.80 -3.40 -2.66
CA GLN A 148 5.10 -3.71 -2.04
C GLN A 148 5.11 -3.44 -0.53
N MET A 149 4.46 -2.38 -0.05
CA MET A 149 4.40 -2.06 1.37
C MET A 149 3.48 -2.99 2.18
N GLY A 150 2.79 -3.94 1.54
CA GLY A 150 1.93 -4.92 2.21
C GLY A 150 0.43 -4.61 2.12
N TYR A 151 -0.01 -4.03 0.99
CA TYR A 151 -1.43 -3.81 0.66
C TYR A 151 -2.19 -3.02 1.73
N GLU A 152 -3.46 -3.32 1.98
CA GLU A 152 -4.34 -2.57 2.89
C GLU A 152 -3.91 -2.63 4.37
N ARG A 153 -2.96 -3.50 4.70
CA ARG A 153 -2.36 -3.60 6.04
C ARG A 153 -1.13 -2.72 6.22
N ASN A 154 -0.70 -2.02 5.17
CA ASN A 154 0.37 -1.04 5.28
C ASN A 154 -0.15 0.25 5.95
N PRO A 155 0.73 1.16 6.40
CA PRO A 155 0.32 2.35 7.14
C PRO A 155 -0.66 3.30 6.43
N LEU A 156 -0.77 3.24 5.11
CA LEU A 156 -1.73 4.03 4.35
C LEU A 156 -3.14 3.45 4.33
N GLY A 157 -3.29 2.13 4.52
CA GLY A 157 -4.60 1.48 4.48
C GLY A 157 -5.23 1.46 3.08
N PHE A 158 -6.57 1.42 3.04
CA PHE A 158 -7.36 1.36 1.81
C PHE A 158 -7.33 2.67 1.00
N PRO A 159 -7.48 2.59 -0.35
CA PRO A 159 -7.68 3.75 -1.20
C PRO A 159 -9.01 4.48 -0.89
N VAL A 160 -8.99 5.80 -1.06
CA VAL A 160 -10.17 6.68 -0.93
C VAL A 160 -10.43 7.51 -2.19
N SER A 161 -9.57 7.36 -3.21
CA SER A 161 -9.71 8.02 -4.50
C SER A 161 -9.16 7.12 -5.60
N GLU A 162 -9.49 7.45 -6.85
CA GLU A 162 -8.74 6.96 -8.00
C GLU A 162 -7.38 7.66 -8.10
N GLU A 163 -6.49 7.11 -8.92
CA GLU A 163 -5.26 7.80 -9.35
C GLU A 163 -5.64 9.00 -10.23
N SER A 164 -5.16 10.19 -9.86
CA SER A 164 -5.34 11.42 -10.62
C SER A 164 -3.98 11.93 -11.11
N CYS A 165 -3.86 12.12 -12.42
CA CYS A 165 -2.62 12.57 -13.05
C CYS A 165 -2.80 13.91 -13.76
N SER A 166 -1.90 14.86 -13.49
CA SER A 166 -1.93 16.21 -14.06
C SER A 166 -0.53 16.84 -14.13
N GLY A 167 -0.44 18.00 -14.78
CA GLY A 167 0.76 18.85 -14.80
C GLY A 167 1.83 18.47 -15.83
N VAL A 168 2.83 19.36 -15.96
CA VAL A 168 4.04 19.21 -16.78
C VAL A 168 5.24 19.64 -15.93
N PRO A 169 6.20 18.75 -15.61
CA PRO A 169 6.20 17.32 -15.92
C PRO A 169 5.04 16.57 -15.25
N ARG A 170 4.57 15.49 -15.88
CA ARG A 170 3.41 14.73 -15.41
C ARG A 170 3.64 14.20 -13.99
N GLY A 171 2.68 14.45 -13.11
CA GLY A 171 2.60 13.85 -11.79
C GLY A 171 1.27 13.15 -11.59
N CYS A 172 1.27 12.07 -10.82
CA CYS A 172 0.09 11.31 -10.44
C CYS A 172 0.00 11.23 -8.92
N VAL A 173 -1.20 11.21 -8.37
CA VAL A 173 -1.44 11.04 -6.94
C VAL A 173 -2.66 10.16 -6.71
N GLN A 174 -2.57 9.30 -5.70
CA GLN A 174 -3.72 8.57 -5.18
C GLN A 174 -3.81 8.76 -3.67
N GLN A 175 -5.03 8.98 -3.20
CA GLN A 175 -5.33 9.17 -1.78
C GLN A 175 -5.71 7.83 -1.13
N PHE A 176 -5.29 7.68 0.11
CA PHE A 176 -5.55 6.54 0.99
C PHE A 176 -5.99 7.07 2.36
N LEU A 177 -6.60 6.22 3.19
CA LEU A 177 -7.05 6.61 4.53
C LEU A 177 -5.91 7.25 5.37
N GLY A 178 -4.71 6.67 5.28
CA GLY A 178 -3.53 7.06 6.00
C GLY A 178 -2.59 8.01 5.23
N GLY A 179 -2.99 8.60 4.10
CA GLY A 179 -2.16 9.58 3.40
C GLY A 179 -2.28 9.47 1.88
N SER A 180 -1.17 9.68 1.17
CA SER A 180 -1.14 9.56 -0.29
C SER A 180 0.10 8.86 -0.80
N ILE A 181 0.03 8.34 -2.01
CA ILE A 181 1.21 8.00 -2.80
C ILE A 181 1.18 8.89 -4.03
N SER A 182 2.31 9.52 -4.31
CA SER A 182 2.50 10.39 -5.46
C SER A 182 3.61 9.83 -6.34
N TRP A 183 3.49 10.00 -7.64
CA TRP A 183 4.56 9.76 -8.61
C TRP A 183 4.79 11.04 -9.41
N ARG A 184 6.04 11.38 -9.68
CA ARG A 184 6.40 12.48 -10.58
C ARG A 184 7.44 12.02 -11.58
N SER A 185 7.26 12.39 -12.84
CA SER A 185 8.28 12.17 -13.87
C SER A 185 9.60 12.82 -13.45
N GLY A 186 10.71 12.07 -13.53
CA GLY A 186 12.04 12.47 -13.10
C GLY A 186 12.33 12.36 -11.58
N ALA A 187 11.30 12.31 -10.71
CA ALA A 187 11.49 12.20 -9.26
C ALA A 187 11.07 10.84 -8.68
N GLY A 188 10.25 10.07 -9.38
CA GLY A 188 9.82 8.73 -8.95
C GLY A 188 8.62 8.77 -7.98
N VAL A 189 8.49 7.71 -7.19
CA VAL A 189 7.37 7.51 -6.24
C VAL A 189 7.73 8.01 -4.85
N SER A 190 6.85 8.81 -4.25
CA SER A 190 6.90 9.26 -2.87
C SER A 190 5.63 8.83 -2.12
N VAL A 191 5.81 8.30 -0.93
CA VAL A 191 4.74 7.92 0.00
C VAL A 191 4.64 9.02 1.04
N ASN A 192 3.46 9.61 1.21
CA ASN A 192 3.22 10.73 2.11
C ASN A 192 2.15 10.34 3.14
N PRO A 193 2.51 9.59 4.20
CA PRO A 193 1.56 9.24 5.25
C PRO A 193 1.13 10.49 6.04
N ASN A 194 -0.15 10.58 6.37
CA ASN A 194 -0.72 11.68 7.16
C ASN A 194 -0.65 11.38 8.68
N SER A 195 -0.99 12.35 9.51
CA SER A 195 -0.90 12.26 10.98
C SER A 195 -1.73 11.16 11.64
N ARG A 196 -2.72 10.59 10.94
CA ARG A 196 -3.50 9.45 11.46
C ARG A 196 -2.74 8.13 11.27
N SER A 197 -1.88 8.07 10.27
CA SER A 197 -1.09 6.89 9.93
C SER A 197 0.04 6.65 10.92
N VAL A 198 0.27 5.38 11.28
CA VAL A 198 1.47 4.96 12.00
C VAL A 198 2.76 5.18 11.18
N GLY A 199 2.63 5.39 9.87
CA GLY A 199 3.75 5.69 8.97
C GLY A 199 4.12 7.17 8.88
N VAL A 200 3.41 8.08 9.58
CA VAL A 200 3.65 9.54 9.48
C VAL A 200 5.13 9.89 9.67
N VAL A 201 5.75 10.59 8.73
CA VAL A 201 7.12 11.07 8.91
C VAL A 201 7.04 12.47 9.49
N VAL A 202 7.52 12.64 10.72
CA VAL A 202 7.67 13.96 11.34
C VAL A 202 9.17 14.26 11.40
N ASN A 203 9.61 15.28 10.69
CA ASN A 203 11.01 15.70 10.62
C ASN A 203 11.07 17.19 10.31
N LYS A 204 12.28 17.76 10.14
CA LYS A 204 12.49 19.21 9.96
C LYS A 204 11.73 19.84 8.78
N ARG A 205 11.28 19.03 7.81
CA ARG A 205 10.49 19.47 6.64
C ARG A 205 9.02 19.06 6.68
N HIS A 206 8.65 18.21 7.64
CA HIS A 206 7.30 17.67 7.79
C HIS A 206 6.87 17.82 9.25
N PRO A 207 6.26 18.95 9.63
CA PRO A 207 5.77 19.12 10.99
C PRO A 207 4.61 18.17 11.26
N ASN A 208 4.42 17.84 12.53
CA ASN A 208 3.22 17.20 13.02
C ASN A 208 1.99 18.06 12.68
N SER A 209 0.87 17.42 12.34
CA SER A 209 -0.32 18.13 11.85
C SER A 209 -1.62 17.51 12.37
N PRO A 210 -2.36 18.17 13.26
CA PRO A 210 -2.03 19.44 13.91
C PRO A 210 -0.78 19.38 14.79
N VAL A 211 -0.03 20.48 14.88
CA VAL A 211 1.27 20.53 15.58
C VAL A 211 1.19 20.18 17.06
N ASN A 212 0.06 20.48 17.70
CA ASN A 212 -0.18 20.28 19.13
C ASN A 212 -1.14 19.11 19.43
N GLN A 213 -1.39 18.24 18.45
CA GLN A 213 -2.29 17.12 18.63
C GLN A 213 -1.75 16.11 19.64
N THR A 214 -2.56 15.78 20.65
CA THR A 214 -2.35 14.60 21.49
C THR A 214 -3.07 13.41 20.85
N PRO A 215 -2.38 12.29 20.58
CA PRO A 215 -3.04 11.09 20.08
C PRO A 215 -4.12 10.60 21.06
N PRO A 216 -5.33 10.25 20.58
CA PRO A 216 -6.44 9.86 21.46
C PRO A 216 -6.29 8.44 22.03
N ASP A 217 -5.36 7.64 21.50
CA ASP A 217 -5.21 6.21 21.76
C ASP A 217 -3.94 5.87 22.58
N LEU A 218 -3.41 6.82 23.35
CA LEU A 218 -2.25 6.59 24.22
C LEU A 218 -2.57 5.61 25.36
N ILE A 219 -1.66 4.67 25.59
CA ILE A 219 -1.67 3.76 26.75
C ILE A 219 -0.29 3.74 27.42
N GLN A 220 -0.26 3.28 28.68
CA GLN A 220 0.97 3.12 29.44
C GLN A 220 1.81 1.92 28.97
N ILE A 221 3.13 2.11 28.96
CA ILE A 221 4.15 1.07 28.84
C ILE A 221 5.34 1.39 29.76
N GLY A 222 5.43 0.67 30.87
CA GLY A 222 6.24 1.11 32.01
C GLY A 222 5.72 2.47 32.52
N SER A 223 6.62 3.44 32.72
CA SER A 223 6.26 4.82 33.08
C SER A 223 5.99 5.74 31.88
N GLN A 224 6.02 5.19 30.65
CA GLN A 224 5.92 5.96 29.41
C GLN A 224 4.55 5.78 28.77
N LEU A 225 4.21 6.68 27.83
CA LEU A 225 2.98 6.59 27.03
C LEU A 225 3.34 6.33 25.56
N MET A 226 2.58 5.49 24.90
CA MET A 226 2.65 5.28 23.45
C MET A 226 1.25 5.03 22.89
N ARG A 227 1.05 5.25 21.58
CA ARG A 227 -0.18 4.83 20.91
C ARG A 227 -0.35 3.32 21.08
N ARG A 228 -1.59 2.88 21.30
CA ARG A 228 -1.95 1.49 21.65
C ARG A 228 -1.28 0.43 20.78
N GLU A 229 -1.30 0.59 19.47
CA GLU A 229 -0.68 -0.37 18.54
C GLU A 229 0.84 -0.48 18.76
N ALA A 230 1.53 0.66 18.83
CA ALA A 230 2.97 0.72 19.06
C ALA A 230 3.33 0.18 20.45
N ALA A 231 2.57 0.54 21.50
CA ALA A 231 2.74 0.03 22.86
C ALA A 231 2.65 -1.51 22.91
N ASN A 232 1.64 -2.09 22.25
CA ASN A 232 1.47 -3.55 22.20
C ASN A 232 2.67 -4.24 21.54
N GLN A 233 3.19 -3.67 20.44
CA GLN A 233 4.36 -4.22 19.76
C GLN A 233 5.66 -4.01 20.53
N MET A 234 5.81 -2.87 21.22
CA MET A 234 6.95 -2.63 22.09
C MET A 234 6.97 -3.61 23.26
N ALA A 235 5.81 -3.95 23.81
CA ALA A 235 5.71 -5.00 24.83
C ALA A 235 6.15 -6.38 24.29
N GLN A 236 5.88 -6.68 23.02
CA GLN A 236 6.41 -7.89 22.37
C GLN A 236 7.92 -7.83 22.17
N LEU A 237 8.47 -6.68 21.78
CA LEU A 237 9.91 -6.46 21.64
C LEU A 237 10.63 -6.67 22.97
N ILE A 238 10.16 -6.02 24.03
CA ILE A 238 10.75 -6.12 25.39
C ILE A 238 10.67 -7.56 25.90
N ARG A 239 9.54 -8.26 25.70
CA ARG A 239 9.45 -9.69 26.03
C ARG A 239 10.43 -10.53 25.22
N GLY A 240 10.51 -10.28 23.91
CA GLY A 240 11.45 -10.94 23.01
C GLY A 240 12.91 -10.78 23.44
N ALA A 241 13.28 -9.59 23.89
CA ALA A 241 14.61 -9.32 24.44
C ALA A 241 14.82 -10.09 25.76
N SER A 242 13.84 -10.02 26.66
CA SER A 242 13.92 -10.66 27.98
C SER A 242 14.05 -12.18 27.91
N VAL A 243 13.36 -12.86 26.98
CA VAL A 243 13.51 -14.32 26.81
C VAL A 243 14.88 -14.73 26.30
N THR A 244 15.62 -13.80 25.69
CA THR A 244 17.02 -13.98 25.28
C THR A 244 18.03 -13.51 26.33
N GLY A 245 17.57 -13.18 27.56
CA GLY A 245 18.45 -12.70 28.63
C GLY A 245 18.88 -11.23 28.49
N VAL A 246 18.22 -10.47 27.62
CA VAL A 246 18.53 -9.04 27.36
C VAL A 246 17.40 -8.17 27.92
N PRO A 247 17.50 -7.68 29.16
CA PRO A 247 16.48 -6.80 29.71
C PRO A 247 16.56 -5.41 29.07
N VAL A 248 15.40 -4.84 28.73
CA VAL A 248 15.26 -3.52 28.11
C VAL A 248 14.39 -2.64 29.00
N SER A 249 14.83 -1.41 29.28
CA SER A 249 14.06 -0.41 30.03
C SER A 249 13.41 0.61 29.10
N THR A 250 12.31 1.23 29.57
CA THR A 250 11.63 2.32 28.86
C THR A 250 12.14 3.66 29.40
N VAL A 251 12.51 4.59 28.52
CA VAL A 251 13.17 5.86 28.92
C VAL A 251 12.31 7.08 28.59
N SER A 252 11.88 7.25 27.34
CA SER A 252 11.05 8.41 26.94
C SER A 252 10.07 8.04 25.82
N GLY A 253 8.78 8.09 26.10
CA GLY A 253 7.70 7.83 25.13
C GLY A 253 7.11 9.11 24.56
N PHE A 254 5.77 9.18 24.55
CA PHE A 254 5.03 10.36 24.11
C PHE A 254 5.44 11.62 24.88
N ARG A 255 5.64 12.70 24.13
CA ARG A 255 5.96 14.03 24.66
C ARG A 255 5.02 15.04 24.03
N SER A 256 4.29 15.80 24.84
CA SER A 256 3.38 16.83 24.34
C SER A 256 4.12 17.97 23.63
N TYR A 257 3.38 18.82 22.90
CA TYR A 257 3.94 20.04 22.33
C TYR A 257 4.58 20.96 23.36
N ALA A 258 3.88 21.22 24.46
CA ALA A 258 4.38 22.08 25.53
C ALA A 258 5.66 21.49 26.16
N SER A 259 5.68 20.19 26.44
CA SER A 259 6.86 19.50 26.98
C SER A 259 8.05 19.54 26.01
N GLN A 260 7.82 19.38 24.71
CA GLN A 260 8.87 19.51 23.69
C GLN A 260 9.39 20.96 23.61
N ALA A 261 8.52 21.96 23.74
CA ALA A 261 8.93 23.37 23.74
C ALA A 261 9.85 23.68 24.93
N SER A 262 9.49 23.23 26.14
CA SER A 262 10.33 23.40 27.32
C SER A 262 11.69 22.72 27.17
N LEU A 263 11.72 21.46 26.68
CA LEU A 263 12.96 20.72 26.44
C LEU A 263 13.86 21.41 25.41
N TYR A 264 13.28 21.87 24.30
CA TYR A 264 14.03 22.54 23.25
C TYR A 264 14.61 23.87 23.75
N ASN A 265 13.82 24.68 24.47
CA ASN A 265 14.29 25.94 25.05
C ASN A 265 15.41 25.73 26.08
N TYR A 266 15.34 24.65 26.86
CA TYR A 266 16.44 24.25 27.74
C TYR A 266 17.73 24.00 26.95
N TYR A 267 17.70 23.18 25.89
CA TYR A 267 18.89 22.96 25.06
C TYR A 267 19.41 24.21 24.36
N VAL A 268 18.53 25.11 23.92
CA VAL A 268 18.93 26.40 23.34
C VAL A 268 19.68 27.24 24.39
N SER A 269 19.22 27.25 25.64
CA SER A 269 19.89 28.00 26.73
C SER A 269 21.29 27.47 27.06
N LEU A 270 21.52 26.16 26.92
CA LEU A 270 22.81 25.53 27.21
C LEU A 270 23.80 25.59 26.06
N TYR A 271 23.33 25.36 24.83
CA TYR A 271 24.20 25.08 23.68
C TYR A 271 23.99 26.04 22.50
N GLY A 272 23.02 26.95 22.61
CA GLY A 272 22.59 27.80 21.51
C GLY A 272 21.75 27.04 20.46
N ARG A 273 21.05 27.81 19.61
CA ARG A 273 20.09 27.27 18.65
C ARG A 273 20.71 26.32 17.63
N ALA A 274 21.89 26.65 17.11
CA ALA A 274 22.55 25.87 16.06
C ALA A 274 22.86 24.44 16.52
N VAL A 275 23.37 24.27 17.74
CA VAL A 275 23.63 22.94 18.32
C VAL A 275 22.33 22.25 18.71
N ALA A 276 21.39 22.97 19.36
CA ALA A 276 20.09 22.41 19.75
C ALA A 276 19.32 21.82 18.56
N ASP A 277 19.35 22.48 17.39
CA ASP A 277 18.71 22.01 16.15
C ASP A 277 19.30 20.68 15.61
N THR A 278 20.44 20.20 16.11
CA THR A 278 21.08 18.92 15.70
C THR A 278 20.77 17.75 16.64
N ILE A 279 20.43 18.03 17.90
CA ILE A 279 20.24 17.02 18.96
C ILE A 279 18.80 17.01 19.53
N SER A 280 17.98 18.00 19.20
CA SER A 280 16.61 18.09 19.70
C SER A 280 15.69 18.72 18.67
N ALA A 281 14.53 18.10 18.50
CA ALA A 281 13.49 18.60 17.62
C ALA A 281 12.86 19.89 18.17
N ARG A 282 12.55 20.84 17.28
CA ARG A 282 11.68 21.96 17.60
C ARG A 282 10.29 21.43 17.95
N PRO A 283 9.53 22.12 18.83
CA PRO A 283 8.15 21.73 19.11
C PRO A 283 7.33 21.72 17.81
N GLY A 284 6.60 20.64 17.57
CA GLY A 284 5.88 20.40 16.31
C GLY A 284 6.66 19.55 15.32
N PHE A 285 7.95 19.30 15.55
CA PHE A 285 8.83 18.54 14.65
C PHE A 285 9.43 17.29 15.32
N SER A 286 8.93 16.95 16.50
CA SER A 286 9.38 15.80 17.30
C SER A 286 8.51 14.58 17.05
N GLU A 287 9.10 13.46 16.65
CA GLU A 287 8.35 12.21 16.48
C GLU A 287 7.75 11.69 17.81
N HIS A 288 8.31 12.08 18.98
CA HIS A 288 7.70 11.75 20.27
C HIS A 288 6.27 12.29 20.41
N GLN A 289 5.92 13.40 19.72
CA GLN A 289 4.56 13.95 19.74
C GLN A 289 3.54 13.04 19.06
N THR A 290 3.99 12.15 18.17
CA THR A 290 3.12 11.18 17.51
C THR A 290 2.70 10.04 18.44
N GLY A 291 3.41 9.83 19.55
CA GLY A 291 3.25 8.65 20.41
C GLY A 291 3.68 7.33 19.76
N LEU A 292 4.39 7.38 18.63
CA LEU A 292 4.90 6.21 17.90
C LEU A 292 6.38 5.92 18.19
N VAL A 293 6.98 6.68 19.10
CA VAL A 293 8.39 6.57 19.48
C VAL A 293 8.51 6.09 20.91
N LEU A 294 9.51 5.26 21.17
CA LEU A 294 10.01 5.03 22.51
C LEU A 294 11.54 4.99 22.50
N ASP A 295 12.14 5.86 23.30
CA ASP A 295 13.53 5.73 23.69
C ASP A 295 13.66 4.58 24.68
N ILE A 296 14.56 3.63 24.39
CA ILE A 296 14.84 2.47 25.23
C ILE A 296 16.22 2.58 25.90
N GLY A 297 16.46 1.80 26.94
CA GLY A 297 17.71 1.83 27.68
C GLY A 297 18.06 0.51 28.35
N ASN A 298 19.16 0.54 29.10
CA ASN A 298 19.54 -0.54 30.00
C ASN A 298 18.88 -0.32 31.38
N PRO A 299 18.46 -1.37 32.10
CA PRO A 299 17.85 -1.21 33.43
C PRO A 299 18.74 -0.50 34.46
N ASN A 300 20.06 -0.66 34.34
CA ASN A 300 21.04 0.00 35.21
C ASN A 300 21.40 1.43 34.78
N GLY A 301 20.78 1.95 33.71
CA GLY A 301 21.05 3.29 33.18
C GLY A 301 22.37 3.44 32.41
N ALA A 302 23.18 2.38 32.29
CA ALA A 302 24.45 2.44 31.57
C ALA A 302 24.22 2.86 30.11
N CYS A 303 25.04 3.79 29.61
CA CYS A 303 24.90 4.36 28.26
C CYS A 303 23.49 4.89 27.94
N GLY A 304 22.73 5.35 28.95
CA GLY A 304 21.38 5.87 28.74
C GLY A 304 21.38 7.09 27.80
N LEU A 305 20.63 7.00 26.70
CA LEU A 305 20.51 8.06 25.68
C LEU A 305 21.87 8.57 25.16
N GLN A 306 22.83 7.67 25.02
CA GLN A 306 24.18 7.96 24.50
C GLN A 306 24.55 7.00 23.37
N THR A 307 25.48 7.43 22.51
CA THR A 307 25.90 6.63 21.34
C THR A 307 26.50 5.27 21.75
N CYS A 308 27.12 5.16 22.93
CA CYS A 308 27.63 3.90 23.44
C CYS A 308 26.53 2.85 23.72
N PHE A 309 25.25 3.24 23.74
CA PHE A 309 24.12 2.31 23.85
C PHE A 309 24.12 1.27 22.73
N ALA A 310 24.58 1.64 21.52
CA ALA A 310 24.69 0.73 20.38
C ALA A 310 25.54 -0.52 20.69
N GLY A 311 26.51 -0.40 21.60
CA GLY A 311 27.40 -1.49 22.00
C GLY A 311 26.86 -2.37 23.13
N THR A 312 25.75 -2.01 23.78
CA THR A 312 25.19 -2.82 24.88
C THR A 312 24.32 -3.96 24.34
N PRO A 313 24.07 -5.02 25.13
CA PRO A 313 23.18 -6.10 24.70
C PRO A 313 21.80 -5.62 24.25
N ALA A 314 21.22 -4.63 24.94
CA ALA A 314 19.93 -4.04 24.58
C ALA A 314 19.98 -3.31 23.23
N GLY A 315 21.00 -2.49 22.99
CA GLY A 315 21.18 -1.78 21.72
C GLY A 315 21.42 -2.73 20.55
N GLN A 316 22.25 -3.75 20.73
CA GLN A 316 22.50 -4.78 19.72
C GLN A 316 21.25 -5.60 19.42
N PHE A 317 20.48 -5.98 20.45
CA PHE A 317 19.20 -6.66 20.26
C PHE A 317 18.23 -5.81 19.43
N ALA A 318 18.08 -4.52 19.76
CA ALA A 318 17.22 -3.60 19.03
C ALA A 318 17.65 -3.47 17.56
N ALA A 319 18.94 -3.26 17.29
CA ALA A 319 19.46 -3.15 15.93
C ALA A 319 19.19 -4.41 15.09
N ALA A 320 19.27 -5.60 15.69
CA ALA A 320 19.05 -6.87 14.99
C ALA A 320 17.56 -7.24 14.83
N ASN A 321 16.70 -6.84 15.78
CA ASN A 321 15.36 -7.43 15.92
C ASN A 321 14.20 -6.43 15.90
N ALA A 322 14.42 -5.13 16.09
CA ALA A 322 13.33 -4.15 16.24
C ALA A 322 12.32 -4.19 15.07
N TRP A 323 12.81 -4.41 13.85
CA TRP A 323 11.99 -4.46 12.64
C TRP A 323 10.94 -5.58 12.66
N ARG A 324 11.24 -6.70 13.34
CA ARG A 324 10.31 -7.84 13.50
C ARG A 324 9.06 -7.45 14.30
N TYR A 325 9.20 -6.42 15.13
CA TYR A 325 8.14 -5.85 15.96
C TYR A 325 7.62 -4.52 15.40
N GLY A 326 7.98 -4.15 14.17
CA GLY A 326 7.50 -2.92 13.54
C GLY A 326 8.25 -1.64 13.91
N PHE A 327 9.41 -1.76 14.58
CA PHE A 327 10.24 -0.63 14.97
C PHE A 327 11.49 -0.50 14.10
N VAL A 328 11.96 0.73 13.91
CA VAL A 328 13.24 1.03 13.28
C VAL A 328 14.07 1.95 14.18
N ILE A 329 15.40 1.85 14.10
CA ILE A 329 16.28 2.88 14.67
C ILE A 329 16.13 4.11 13.78
N ARG A 330 15.52 5.18 14.32
CA ARG A 330 15.06 6.32 13.51
C ARG A 330 16.21 7.17 12.95
N TYR A 331 17.29 7.28 13.72
CA TYR A 331 18.46 8.11 13.42
C TYR A 331 19.73 7.24 13.46
N PRO A 332 20.01 6.48 12.39
CA PRO A 332 21.19 5.63 12.34
C PRO A 332 22.48 6.43 12.07
N GLN A 333 23.61 5.88 12.48
CA GLN A 333 24.94 6.44 12.24
C GLN A 333 25.22 6.67 10.75
N GLY A 334 25.71 7.86 10.39
CA GLY A 334 26.11 8.22 9.03
C GLY A 334 24.98 8.73 8.13
N TYR A 335 23.79 8.96 8.68
CA TYR A 335 22.61 9.41 7.92
C TYR A 335 22.07 10.78 8.36
N ASP A 336 22.86 11.56 9.10
CA ASP A 336 22.49 12.89 9.59
C ASP A 336 22.25 13.90 8.44
N SER A 337 22.93 13.75 7.30
CA SER A 337 22.65 14.55 6.09
C SER A 337 21.25 14.29 5.49
N ILE A 338 20.62 13.17 5.86
CA ILE A 338 19.26 12.80 5.42
C ILE A 338 18.23 13.10 6.50
N THR A 339 18.46 12.67 7.74
CA THR A 339 17.50 12.79 8.83
C THR A 339 17.55 14.15 9.55
N GLY A 340 18.71 14.81 9.51
CA GLY A 340 19.00 16.02 10.27
C GLY A 340 19.35 15.80 11.74
N TYR A 341 19.45 14.57 12.22
CA TYR A 341 19.78 14.27 13.61
C TYR A 341 21.01 13.39 13.70
N THR A 342 21.78 13.57 14.77
CA THR A 342 22.92 12.71 15.12
C THR A 342 22.46 11.28 15.42
N ASN A 343 23.41 10.34 15.48
CA ASN A 343 23.13 8.93 15.76
C ASN A 343 22.43 8.72 17.11
N GLU A 344 21.24 8.11 17.10
CA GLU A 344 20.44 7.78 18.29
C GLU A 344 20.04 6.29 18.29
N PRO A 345 20.95 5.36 18.66
CA PRO A 345 20.67 3.93 18.65
C PRO A 345 19.56 3.48 19.63
N TRP A 346 19.15 4.36 20.54
CA TRP A 346 18.06 4.11 21.50
C TRP A 346 16.67 4.50 20.97
N HIS A 347 16.60 5.33 19.93
CA HIS A 347 15.36 5.98 19.48
C HIS A 347 14.60 5.06 18.50
N LEU A 348 13.65 4.28 19.04
CA LEU A 348 12.87 3.34 18.25
C LEU A 348 11.57 3.97 17.77
N ARG A 349 11.40 4.03 16.44
CA ARG A 349 10.21 4.54 15.78
C ARG A 349 9.35 3.40 15.23
N TYR A 350 8.10 3.32 15.66
CA TYR A 350 7.11 2.38 15.13
C TYR A 350 6.55 2.84 13.78
N ILE A 351 6.55 1.94 12.80
CA ILE A 351 5.94 2.14 11.47
C ILE A 351 5.05 0.98 11.02
N GLY A 352 4.77 0.02 11.92
CA GLY A 352 4.04 -1.21 11.59
C GLY A 352 4.96 -2.35 11.15
N VAL A 353 4.62 -3.57 11.54
CA VAL A 353 5.46 -4.78 11.31
C VAL A 353 5.76 -5.00 9.83
N ARG A 354 4.76 -4.85 8.95
CA ARG A 354 4.92 -5.08 7.51
C ARG A 354 5.86 -4.05 6.87
N ALA A 355 5.68 -2.77 7.18
CA ALA A 355 6.50 -1.70 6.62
C ALA A 355 7.94 -1.77 7.15
N ALA A 356 8.15 -2.05 8.45
CA ALA A 356 9.49 -2.22 9.01
C ALA A 356 10.20 -3.45 8.42
N THR A 357 9.47 -4.55 8.17
CA THR A 357 10.00 -5.74 7.52
C THR A 357 10.41 -5.47 6.07
N ASP A 358 9.57 -4.79 5.27
CA ASP A 358 9.92 -4.41 3.90
C ASP A 358 11.12 -3.46 3.87
N MET A 359 11.13 -2.45 4.75
CA MET A 359 12.24 -1.51 4.90
C MET A 359 13.56 -2.24 5.20
N TYR A 360 13.53 -3.20 6.13
CA TYR A 360 14.68 -4.02 6.49
C TYR A 360 15.16 -4.89 5.33
N ASN A 361 14.26 -5.65 4.71
CA ASN A 361 14.59 -6.58 3.62
C ASN A 361 15.19 -5.87 2.39
N ARG A 362 14.79 -4.62 2.15
CA ARG A 362 15.28 -3.80 1.05
C ARG A 362 16.52 -2.97 1.40
N GLY A 363 16.99 -3.04 2.65
CA GLY A 363 18.21 -2.37 3.10
C GLY A 363 18.11 -0.85 3.20
N TYR A 364 16.91 -0.28 3.28
CA TYR A 364 16.74 1.15 3.52
C TYR A 364 17.14 1.50 4.95
N ARG A 365 17.86 2.61 5.14
CA ARG A 365 18.37 3.00 6.46
C ARG A 365 17.51 4.07 7.13
N THR A 366 16.82 4.90 6.37
CA THR A 366 15.97 5.96 6.94
C THR A 366 14.54 5.89 6.39
N LEU A 367 13.59 6.47 7.14
CA LEU A 367 12.20 6.60 6.69
C LEU A 367 12.11 7.47 5.43
N GLU A 368 12.94 8.51 5.33
CA GLU A 368 13.01 9.37 4.17
C GLU A 368 13.33 8.57 2.90
N GLN A 369 14.33 7.69 2.95
CA GLN A 369 14.67 6.83 1.81
C GLN A 369 13.57 5.82 1.50
N TYR A 370 13.02 5.16 2.54
CA TYR A 370 12.00 4.13 2.37
C TYR A 370 10.71 4.65 1.74
N PHE A 371 10.30 5.86 2.13
CA PHE A 371 9.11 6.53 1.63
C PHE A 371 9.40 7.44 0.42
N GLY A 372 10.64 7.56 -0.05
CA GLY A 372 10.99 8.40 -1.20
C GLY A 372 10.76 9.89 -0.94
N LEU A 373 11.01 10.34 0.30
CA LEU A 373 10.93 11.73 0.71
C LEU A 373 12.30 12.42 0.54
N SER A 374 12.27 13.74 0.37
CA SER A 374 13.50 14.53 0.37
C SER A 374 14.19 14.50 1.74
N ALA A 375 15.53 14.58 1.73
CA ALA A 375 16.32 14.78 2.93
C ALA A 375 15.88 16.02 3.70
N ALA A 376 15.95 15.95 5.04
CA ALA A 376 15.55 17.00 5.96
C ALA A 376 16.67 17.38 6.96
N PRO A 377 17.88 17.76 6.49
CA PRO A 377 19.01 18.06 7.38
C PRO A 377 18.77 19.32 8.24
N ASN A 378 17.94 20.23 7.74
CA ASN A 378 17.64 21.54 8.32
C ASN A 378 16.14 21.88 8.23
N TYR A 379 15.75 22.87 9.04
CA TYR A 379 14.42 23.48 9.08
C TYR A 379 14.23 24.51 7.97
#